data_AF-A0A2D7IXK5-F1
#
_entry.id   AF-A0A2D7IXK5-F1
#
_cell.length_a   1.000
_cell.length_b   1.000
_cell.length_c   1.000
_cell.angle_alpha   90.00
_cell.angle_beta   90.00
_cell.angle_gamma   90.00
#
_symmetry.space_group_name_H-M   'P 1'
#
loop_
_entity.id
_entity.type
_entity.pdbx_description
1 polymer ?
#
loop_
_entity_poly.entity_id
_entity_poly.type
_entity_poly.pdbx_seq_one_letter_code
_entity_poly.pdbx_strand_id
1 'polypeptide(L)'
;MRRKGRIFEDTVSKSWAALLTGGFLIVAALILFPNTVGFRIMPSAFAETNFCVGRSSDWTYSNRCEFDINLRYCLLDRDSTNIEDRCESIPIPQDGSISAMPLFESLNDYAGLSQFTCRDPFWPATDQTGQIVCLRREED
;
A
#
# COMPACT_ATOMS: atom_id res chain seq x y z
N MET A 1 -51.82 -24.79 47.40
CA MET A 1 -51.29 -25.25 46.09
C MET A 1 -50.61 -24.08 45.37
N ARG A 2 -49.27 -23.97 45.41
CA ARG A 2 -48.52 -22.82 44.82
C ARG A 2 -47.08 -23.20 44.40
N ARG A 3 -46.91 -24.33 43.71
CA ARG A 3 -45.58 -24.84 43.28
C ARG A 3 -45.34 -24.86 41.76
N LYS A 4 -46.31 -24.47 40.93
CA LYS A 4 -46.20 -24.58 39.46
C LYS A 4 -45.61 -23.33 38.75
N GLY A 5 -45.51 -22.18 39.40
CA GLY A 5 -45.04 -20.94 38.74
C GLY A 5 -43.52 -20.84 38.54
N ARG A 6 -42.72 -21.34 39.49
CA ARG A 6 -41.27 -21.08 39.53
C ARG A 6 -40.46 -21.78 38.42
N ILE A 7 -40.91 -22.95 37.97
CA ILE A 7 -40.17 -23.76 36.98
C ILE A 7 -40.30 -23.16 35.56
N PHE A 8 -41.41 -22.48 35.27
CA PHE A 8 -41.64 -21.87 33.97
C PHE A 8 -40.77 -20.62 33.75
N GLU A 9 -40.59 -19.80 34.77
CA GLU A 9 -39.74 -18.59 34.71
C GLU A 9 -38.25 -18.94 34.52
N ASP A 10 -37.76 -20.01 35.14
CA ASP A 10 -36.36 -20.45 35.02
C ASP A 10 -36.03 -20.99 33.62
N THR A 11 -37.02 -21.57 32.93
CA THR A 11 -36.82 -22.14 31.59
C THR A 11 -36.83 -21.07 30.51
N VAL A 12 -37.67 -20.04 30.70
CA VAL A 12 -37.74 -18.88 29.80
C VAL A 12 -36.47 -18.04 29.93
N SER A 13 -36.02 -17.74 31.16
CA SER A 13 -34.81 -16.91 31.37
C SER A 13 -33.53 -17.54 30.78
N LYS A 14 -33.36 -18.86 30.91
CA LYS A 14 -32.22 -19.59 30.33
C LYS A 14 -32.23 -19.60 28.80
N SER A 15 -33.40 -19.69 28.19
CA SER A 15 -33.56 -19.65 26.73
C SER A 15 -33.20 -18.28 26.15
N TRP A 16 -33.62 -17.20 26.82
CA TRP A 16 -33.25 -15.84 26.43
C TRP A 16 -31.75 -15.57 26.65
N ALA A 17 -31.17 -16.05 27.75
CA ALA A 17 -29.74 -15.93 28.00
C ALA A 17 -28.90 -16.63 26.92
N ALA A 18 -29.32 -17.82 26.46
CA ALA A 18 -28.66 -18.57 25.40
C ALA A 18 -28.76 -17.89 24.02
N LEU A 19 -29.92 -17.31 23.69
CA LEU A 19 -30.09 -16.55 22.44
C LEU A 19 -29.26 -15.27 22.43
N LEU A 20 -29.20 -14.55 23.55
CA LEU A 20 -28.42 -13.31 23.65
C LEU A 20 -26.91 -13.58 23.65
N THR A 21 -26.43 -14.61 24.35
CA THR A 21 -25.00 -14.98 24.32
C THR A 21 -24.59 -15.56 22.98
N GLY A 22 -25.39 -16.43 22.38
CA GLY A 22 -25.13 -16.98 21.04
C GLY A 22 -25.11 -15.88 19.97
N GLY A 23 -26.09 -14.98 19.99
CA GLY A 23 -26.14 -13.83 19.06
C GLY A 23 -24.96 -12.88 19.23
N PHE A 24 -24.58 -12.57 20.48
CA PHE A 24 -23.42 -11.71 20.77
C PHE A 24 -22.11 -12.31 20.25
N LEU A 25 -21.89 -13.63 20.41
CA LEU A 25 -20.70 -14.30 19.91
C LEU A 25 -20.62 -14.30 18.37
N ILE A 26 -21.75 -14.46 17.67
CA ILE A 26 -21.80 -14.42 16.21
C ILE A 26 -21.49 -13.00 15.70
N VAL A 27 -22.08 -11.97 16.32
CA VAL A 27 -21.80 -10.57 15.96
C VAL A 27 -20.35 -10.20 16.26
N ALA A 28 -19.81 -10.62 17.42
CA ALA A 28 -18.41 -10.42 17.75
C ALA A 28 -17.47 -11.11 16.75
N ALA A 29 -17.77 -12.34 16.32
CA ALA A 29 -17.00 -13.03 15.29
C ALA A 29 -17.05 -12.29 13.95
N LEU A 30 -18.23 -11.83 13.51
CA LEU A 30 -18.37 -11.07 12.26
C LEU A 30 -17.64 -9.72 12.27
N ILE A 31 -17.45 -9.10 13.43
CA ILE A 31 -16.70 -7.83 13.57
C ILE A 31 -15.19 -8.08 13.69
N LEU A 32 -14.77 -9.15 14.39
CA LEU A 32 -13.35 -9.42 14.66
C LEU A 32 -12.65 -10.17 13.52
N PHE A 33 -13.35 -11.04 12.77
CA PHE A 33 -12.74 -11.77 11.65
C PHE A 33 -12.27 -10.84 10.52
N PRO A 34 -13.07 -9.89 9.99
CA PRO A 34 -12.63 -9.01 8.91
C PRO A 34 -11.43 -8.15 9.30
N ASN A 35 -11.37 -7.73 10.57
CA ASN A 35 -10.28 -6.91 11.10
C ASN A 35 -8.97 -7.69 11.30
N THR A 36 -8.99 -9.02 11.33
CA THR A 36 -7.79 -9.85 11.53
C THR A 36 -7.30 -10.53 10.26
N VAL A 37 -8.20 -10.92 9.34
CA VAL A 37 -7.80 -11.53 8.05
C VAL A 37 -7.75 -10.53 6.88
N GLY A 38 -8.51 -9.43 6.93
CA GLY A 38 -8.55 -8.43 5.86
C GLY A 38 -7.25 -7.64 5.69
N PHE A 39 -6.43 -7.52 6.74
CA PHE A 39 -5.13 -6.83 6.71
C PHE A 39 -3.97 -7.65 6.12
N ARG A 40 -4.21 -8.89 5.70
CA ARG A 40 -3.20 -9.68 4.94
C ARG A 40 -3.38 -9.59 3.43
N ILE A 41 -4.36 -8.83 2.95
CA ILE A 41 -4.66 -8.67 1.53
C ILE A 41 -3.73 -7.58 0.98
N MET A 42 -2.60 -8.00 0.41
CA MET A 42 -1.66 -7.22 -0.43
C MET A 42 -1.23 -5.85 0.14
N PRO A 43 -0.25 -5.80 1.05
CA PRO A 43 0.33 -4.53 1.52
C PRO A 43 0.96 -3.68 0.40
N SER A 44 1.29 -4.29 -0.74
CA SER A 44 1.85 -3.64 -1.93
C SER A 44 0.91 -2.63 -2.58
N ALA A 45 -0.39 -2.90 -2.63
CA ALA A 45 -1.37 -2.01 -3.27
C ALA A 45 -1.60 -0.71 -2.48
N PHE A 46 -1.39 -0.75 -1.16
CA PHE A 46 -1.47 0.43 -0.29
C PHE A 46 -0.13 1.17 -0.12
N ALA A 47 0.94 0.62 -0.69
CA ALA A 47 2.27 1.22 -0.61
C ALA A 47 2.53 2.25 -1.71
N GLU A 48 1.67 2.36 -2.73
CA GLU A 48 1.83 3.36 -3.79
C GLU A 48 1.57 4.78 -3.28
N THR A 49 2.51 5.70 -3.54
CA THR A 49 2.47 7.07 -2.98
C THR A 49 2.70 8.15 -4.04
N ASN A 50 2.29 7.88 -5.29
CA ASN A 50 2.55 8.74 -6.45
C ASN A 50 2.04 10.18 -6.30
N PHE A 51 1.00 10.37 -5.50
CA PHE A 51 0.37 11.66 -5.25
C PHE A 51 1.18 12.58 -4.33
N CYS A 52 2.12 12.05 -3.55
CA CYS A 52 2.88 12.86 -2.57
C CYS A 52 4.28 13.26 -3.04
N VAL A 53 4.65 12.93 -4.27
CA VAL A 53 5.88 13.44 -4.86
C VAL A 53 5.61 14.69 -5.68
N GLY A 54 6.18 15.80 -5.22
CA GLY A 54 6.24 17.02 -6.00
C GLY A 54 7.35 16.92 -7.05
N ARG A 55 7.08 17.39 -8.26
CA ARG A 55 8.10 17.59 -9.31
C ARG A 55 8.23 19.07 -9.61
N SER A 56 9.44 19.58 -9.57
CA SER A 56 9.78 20.95 -9.96
C SER A 56 10.25 21.00 -11.42
N SER A 57 10.33 22.20 -12.01
CA SER A 57 10.72 22.41 -13.41
C SER A 57 12.20 22.09 -13.70
N ASP A 58 13.01 22.02 -12.66
CA ASP A 58 14.45 21.69 -12.68
C ASP A 58 14.72 20.19 -12.52
N TRP A 59 13.74 19.32 -12.78
CA TRP A 59 13.84 17.87 -12.60
C TRP A 59 14.13 17.43 -11.16
N THR A 60 13.80 18.29 -10.19
CA THR A 60 13.89 17.95 -8.77
C THR A 60 12.59 17.31 -8.29
N TYR A 61 12.72 16.17 -7.62
CA TYR A 61 11.66 15.43 -6.95
C TYR A 61 11.72 15.70 -5.45
N SER A 62 10.60 16.15 -4.87
CA SER A 62 10.47 16.42 -3.45
C SER A 62 9.47 15.46 -2.82
N ASN A 63 9.84 14.83 -1.71
CA ASN A 63 8.92 14.07 -0.89
C ASN A 63 8.03 15.03 -0.07
N ARG A 64 6.71 14.93 -0.23
CA ARG A 64 5.72 15.67 0.57
C ARG A 64 4.91 14.76 1.49
N CYS A 65 5.24 13.47 1.54
CA CYS A 65 4.68 12.55 2.52
C CYS A 65 5.36 12.75 3.89
N GLU A 66 4.63 12.49 4.97
CA GLU A 66 5.15 12.49 6.36
C GLU A 66 5.96 11.20 6.68
N PHE A 67 6.56 10.58 5.68
CA PHE A 67 7.31 9.33 5.79
C PHE A 67 8.26 9.16 4.60
N ASP A 68 9.24 8.27 4.75
CA ASP A 68 10.22 7.95 3.71
C ASP A 68 9.58 7.18 2.54
N ILE A 69 10.07 7.47 1.34
CA ILE A 69 9.61 6.84 0.10
C ILE A 69 10.78 6.37 -0.76
N ASN A 70 10.51 5.40 -1.62
CA ASN A 70 11.40 4.95 -2.68
C ASN A 70 10.82 5.39 -4.02
N LEU A 71 11.50 6.31 -4.70
CA LEU A 71 11.14 6.80 -6.03
C LEU A 71 11.85 5.96 -7.08
N ARG A 72 11.12 5.56 -8.12
CA ARG A 72 11.68 5.13 -9.40
C ARG A 72 11.28 6.13 -10.47
N TYR A 73 12.25 6.65 -11.19
CA TYR A 73 12.03 7.55 -12.30
C TYR A 73 12.74 6.97 -13.53
N CYS A 74 12.04 7.00 -14.67
CA CYS A 74 12.53 6.47 -15.94
C CYS A 74 12.43 7.55 -17.00
N LEU A 75 13.48 7.67 -17.80
CA LEU A 75 13.54 8.51 -18.98
C LEU A 75 13.63 7.61 -20.21
N LEU A 76 12.85 7.94 -21.24
CA LEU A 76 12.90 7.24 -22.52
C LEU A 76 14.07 7.80 -23.32
N ASP A 77 15.16 7.06 -23.40
CA ASP A 77 16.35 7.38 -24.19
C ASP A 77 16.10 7.01 -25.65
N ARG A 78 16.16 8.00 -26.53
CA ARG A 78 15.89 7.87 -27.95
C ARG A 78 17.15 8.14 -28.73
N ASP A 79 18.08 7.19 -28.72
CA ASP A 79 19.18 7.25 -29.67
C ASP A 79 18.63 7.02 -31.10
N SER A 80 19.30 7.61 -32.09
CA SER A 80 19.04 7.58 -33.53
C SER A 80 18.65 6.23 -34.12
N THR A 81 18.91 5.12 -33.41
CA THR A 81 18.62 3.75 -33.84
C THR A 81 17.85 2.89 -32.82
N ASN A 82 17.72 3.29 -31.55
CA ASN A 82 17.09 2.48 -30.50
C ASN A 82 16.28 3.34 -29.52
N ILE A 83 15.22 2.74 -28.96
CA ILE A 83 14.40 3.34 -27.91
C ILE A 83 14.52 2.44 -26.68
N GLU A 84 15.09 2.95 -25.59
CA GLU A 84 15.27 2.21 -24.35
C GLU A 84 14.82 3.04 -23.13
N ASP A 85 14.22 2.39 -22.14
CA ASP A 85 13.90 3.02 -20.85
C ASP A 85 15.11 2.97 -19.93
N ARG A 86 15.60 4.15 -19.50
CA ARG A 86 16.67 4.31 -18.51
C ARG A 86 16.05 4.68 -17.18
N CYS A 87 16.04 3.74 -16.24
CA CYS A 87 15.41 3.90 -14.93
C CYS A 87 16.43 3.95 -13.80
N GLU A 88 16.19 4.84 -12.83
CA GLU A 88 16.87 4.82 -11.54
C GLU A 88 15.85 4.67 -10.40
N SER A 89 16.29 4.08 -9.30
CA SER A 89 15.49 3.96 -8.08
C SER A 89 16.29 4.47 -6.89
N ILE A 90 15.72 5.42 -6.15
CA ILE A 90 16.40 6.11 -5.07
C ILE A 90 15.46 6.34 -3.88
N PRO A 91 15.94 6.19 -2.63
CA PRO A 91 15.19 6.62 -1.47
C PRO A 91 15.14 8.15 -1.40
N ILE A 92 13.98 8.69 -1.02
CA ILE A 92 13.81 10.10 -0.68
C ILE A 92 13.28 10.14 0.75
N PRO A 93 14.06 10.64 1.72
CA PRO A 93 13.61 10.74 3.10
C PRO A 93 12.43 11.71 3.22
N GLN A 94 11.72 11.66 4.34
CA GLN A 94 10.71 12.65 4.69
C GLN A 94 11.25 14.07 4.53
N ASP A 95 10.46 14.93 3.87
CA ASP A 95 10.82 16.33 3.53
C ASP A 95 12.11 16.48 2.67
N GLY A 96 12.65 15.36 2.18
CA GLY A 96 13.82 15.31 1.33
C GLY A 96 13.52 15.60 -0.13
N SER A 97 14.58 15.84 -0.88
CA SER A 97 14.51 15.96 -2.34
C SER A 97 15.70 15.32 -3.02
N ILE A 98 15.50 14.97 -4.29
CA ILE A 98 16.55 14.46 -5.17
C ILE A 98 16.44 15.13 -6.53
N SER A 99 17.59 15.40 -7.16
CA SER A 99 17.63 15.87 -8.55
C SER A 99 17.80 14.69 -9.49
N ALA A 100 16.95 14.60 -10.50
CA ALA A 100 17.09 13.66 -11.62
C ALA A 100 17.97 14.21 -12.76
N MET A 101 18.54 15.41 -12.59
CA MET A 101 19.42 16.04 -13.58
C MET A 101 20.62 15.15 -13.98
N PRO A 102 21.28 14.39 -13.07
CA PRO A 102 22.40 13.55 -13.47
C PRO A 102 22.02 12.46 -14.49
N LEU A 103 20.84 11.84 -14.34
CA LEU A 103 20.35 10.89 -15.32
C LEU A 103 20.00 11.61 -16.63
N PHE A 104 19.36 12.77 -16.55
CA PHE A 104 19.01 13.58 -17.72
C PHE A 104 20.23 13.97 -18.55
N GLU A 105 21.29 14.47 -17.90
CA GLU A 105 22.57 14.84 -18.54
C GLU A 105 23.31 13.65 -19.13
N SER A 106 22.99 12.43 -18.70
CA SER A 106 23.57 11.20 -19.25
C SER A 106 22.94 10.75 -20.58
N LEU A 107 21.81 11.33 -20.98
CA LEU A 107 21.06 10.95 -22.18
C LEU A 107 21.31 11.94 -23.33
N ASN A 108 21.34 11.43 -24.56
CA ASN A 108 21.58 12.24 -25.75
C ASN A 108 20.30 12.85 -26.34
N ASP A 109 19.19 12.11 -26.32
CA ASP A 109 17.85 12.56 -26.73
C ASP A 109 16.84 11.80 -25.86
N TYR A 110 15.88 12.50 -25.27
CA TYR A 110 14.85 11.88 -24.44
C TYR A 110 13.46 12.31 -24.90
N ALA A 111 12.53 11.37 -24.92
CA ALA A 111 11.18 11.59 -25.47
C ALA A 111 10.06 11.39 -24.45
N GLY A 112 10.37 10.94 -23.23
CA GLY A 112 9.38 10.63 -22.22
C GLY A 112 9.96 10.53 -20.82
N LEU A 113 9.08 10.66 -19.83
CA LEU A 113 9.37 10.45 -18.43
C LEU A 113 8.21 9.67 -17.80
N SER A 114 8.54 8.61 -17.07
CA SER A 114 7.62 7.95 -16.15
C SER A 114 8.20 7.99 -14.73
N GLN A 115 7.33 8.07 -13.73
CA GLN A 115 7.72 8.05 -12.32
C GLN A 115 6.76 7.17 -11.53
N PHE A 116 7.30 6.49 -10.54
CA PHE A 116 6.55 5.64 -9.64
C PHE A 116 7.17 5.65 -8.26
N THR A 117 6.36 5.64 -7.21
CA THR A 117 6.83 5.82 -5.83
C THR A 117 6.14 4.84 -4.91
N CYS A 118 6.93 4.32 -3.97
CA CYS A 118 6.48 3.39 -2.97
C CYS A 118 6.86 3.91 -1.59
N ARG A 119 6.00 3.70 -0.60
CA ARG A 119 6.32 3.93 0.80
C ARG A 119 7.40 2.96 1.26
N ASP A 120 8.39 3.43 2.00
CA ASP A 120 9.37 2.56 2.65
C ASP A 120 8.68 1.56 3.60
N PRO A 121 9.06 0.26 3.64
CA PRO A 121 10.22 -0.41 3.04
C PRO A 121 9.98 -1.03 1.64
N PHE A 122 8.94 -0.61 0.92
CA PHE A 122 8.62 -1.14 -0.39
C PHE A 122 9.35 -0.38 -1.51
N TRP A 123 9.76 -1.10 -2.55
CA TRP A 123 10.50 -0.62 -3.69
C TRP A 123 9.70 -0.80 -4.99
N PRO A 124 9.77 0.16 -5.93
CA PRO A 124 9.15 0.01 -7.25
C PRO A 124 9.80 -1.12 -8.06
N ALA A 125 9.03 -2.15 -8.39
CA ALA A 125 9.44 -3.28 -9.20
C ALA A 125 8.42 -3.57 -10.29
N THR A 126 8.82 -4.31 -11.32
CA THR A 126 7.91 -4.76 -12.38
C THR A 126 7.48 -6.18 -12.08
N ASP A 127 6.17 -6.45 -12.09
CA ASP A 127 5.64 -7.79 -11.90
C ASP A 127 5.70 -8.65 -13.17
N GLN A 128 5.22 -9.89 -13.08
CA GLN A 128 5.18 -10.82 -14.21
C GLN A 128 4.26 -10.37 -15.36
N THR A 129 3.36 -9.43 -15.11
CA THR A 129 2.44 -8.87 -16.11
C THR A 129 2.99 -7.61 -16.77
N GLY A 130 4.15 -7.13 -16.33
CA GLY A 130 4.74 -5.88 -16.81
C GLY A 130 4.22 -4.63 -16.08
N GLN A 131 3.41 -4.79 -15.02
CA GLN A 131 2.90 -3.68 -14.23
C GLN A 131 3.93 -3.26 -13.17
N ILE A 132 4.09 -1.95 -12.96
CA ILE A 132 4.89 -1.43 -11.85
C ILE A 132 4.09 -1.58 -10.55
N VAL A 133 4.69 -2.23 -9.56
CA VAL A 133 4.10 -2.52 -8.24
C VAL A 133 5.12 -2.26 -7.14
N CYS A 134 4.65 -2.05 -5.91
CA CYS A 134 5.50 -1.88 -4.74
C CYS A 134 5.80 -3.22 -4.07
N LEU A 135 7.04 -3.72 -4.16
CA LEU A 135 7.46 -4.97 -3.52
C LEU A 135 8.44 -4.69 -2.40
N ARG A 136 8.35 -5.42 -1.30
CA ARG A 136 9.38 -5.36 -0.25
C ARG A 136 10.64 -5.98 -0.85
N ARG A 137 11.79 -5.29 -0.75
CA ARG A 137 13.07 -5.87 -1.14
C ARG A 137 13.33 -7.05 -0.19
N GLU A 138 13.39 -8.26 -0.72
CA GLU A 138 13.95 -9.39 0.04
C GLU A 138 15.44 -9.07 0.21
N GLU A 139 15.89 -8.93 1.46
CA GLU A 139 17.31 -8.82 1.78
C GLU A 139 17.94 -10.19 1.45
N ASP A 140 18.66 -10.26 0.33
CA ASP A 140 19.60 -11.35 0.02
C ASP A 140 20.89 -11.22 0.85
#